data_AF-A0A8M9PC53-F1
#
_entry.id   AF-A0A8M9PC53-F1
#
_cell.length_a   1.000
_cell.length_b   1.000
_cell.length_c   1.000
_cell.angle_alpha   90.00
_cell.angle_beta   90.00
_cell.angle_gamma   90.00
#
_symmetry.space_group_name_H-M   'P 1'
#
loop_
_entity.id
_entity.type
_entity.pdbx_description
1 polymer ?
#
loop_
_entity_poly.entity_id
_entity_poly.type
_entity_poly.pdbx_seq_one_letter_code
_entity_poly.pdbx_strand_id
1 'polypeptide(L)'
;MSDEVELKTVVSDNNNVSSDRTTEEVPGNGIQEASHLLSRAQSLENNVEGIELDGVFVDHNDPSPKTSKCRRELQSLKKDLNEVVVWKIRLWMVILLIVSAIVVVIATTVVVCAVEDDVDETYDRSSFVVPRLFRGNFTLESSSSSALDQQMLMEQLKQEVTAVYNSSAALERYFSDVTISSFQDSTAQFELQFMMPPENEELVRYTLSVKIVKGVLQQHFYDQDSREQLSVIPTSLRMEAF
;
A
#
# COMPACT_ATOMS: atom_id res chain seq x y z
N MET A 1 -26.95 -35.45 -21.01
CA MET A 1 -25.72 -34.64 -20.82
C MET A 1 -26.11 -33.24 -21.26
N SER A 2 -26.99 -32.49 -20.58
CA SER A 2 -27.09 -32.22 -19.13
C SER A 2 -25.76 -31.72 -18.61
N ASP A 3 -25.60 -30.41 -18.54
CA ASP A 3 -25.36 -29.69 -17.28
C ASP A 3 -25.67 -28.19 -17.48
N GLU A 4 -26.66 -27.74 -16.72
CA GLU A 4 -27.18 -26.38 -16.58
C GLU A 4 -26.82 -25.98 -15.15
N VAL A 5 -26.14 -24.84 -14.93
CA VAL A 5 -25.81 -24.34 -13.59
C VAL A 5 -26.39 -22.94 -13.45
N GLU A 6 -27.41 -22.86 -12.61
CA GLU A 6 -28.17 -21.67 -12.22
C GLU A 6 -27.35 -20.69 -11.35
N LEU A 7 -27.64 -19.40 -11.55
CA LEU A 7 -27.20 -18.27 -10.74
C LEU A 7 -28.15 -18.09 -9.55
N LYS A 8 -27.63 -17.89 -8.32
CA LYS A 8 -28.44 -17.49 -7.16
C LYS A 8 -27.87 -16.26 -6.47
N THR A 9 -28.55 -15.13 -6.64
CA THR A 9 -28.36 -13.89 -5.90
C THR A 9 -28.92 -14.03 -4.48
N VAL A 10 -28.17 -13.52 -3.49
CA VAL A 10 -28.60 -13.40 -2.09
C VAL A 10 -28.71 -11.91 -1.76
N VAL A 11 -29.93 -11.50 -1.43
CA VAL A 11 -30.28 -10.22 -0.80
C VAL A 11 -30.29 -10.43 0.71
N SER A 12 -29.76 -9.50 1.48
CA SER A 12 -30.02 -9.40 2.92
C SER A 12 -30.06 -7.93 3.33
N ASP A 13 -31.24 -7.50 3.74
CA ASP A 13 -31.53 -6.23 4.41
C ASP A 13 -31.33 -6.42 5.93
N ASN A 14 -30.64 -5.48 6.60
CA ASN A 14 -30.78 -5.31 8.05
C ASN A 14 -30.49 -3.87 8.50
N ASN A 15 -31.57 -3.12 8.73
CA ASN A 15 -31.57 -1.88 9.50
C ASN A 15 -31.77 -2.22 10.99
N ASN A 16 -30.90 -1.74 11.89
CA ASN A 16 -31.31 -1.40 13.25
C ASN A 16 -30.39 -0.34 13.88
N VAL A 17 -31.01 0.74 14.34
CA VAL A 17 -30.45 1.87 15.09
C VAL A 17 -30.74 1.65 16.57
N SER A 18 -29.75 1.81 17.46
CA SER A 18 -29.96 2.37 18.81
C SER A 18 -28.63 2.69 19.50
N SER A 19 -28.57 3.89 20.07
CA SER A 19 -27.58 4.51 20.99
C SER A 19 -27.13 3.58 22.14
N ASP A 20 -26.06 3.81 22.91
CA ASP A 20 -25.56 5.05 23.53
C ASP A 20 -24.23 4.76 24.29
N ARG A 21 -23.48 5.83 24.60
CA ARG A 21 -22.42 5.99 25.66
C ARG A 21 -21.06 5.27 25.57
N THR A 22 -19.98 5.99 25.21
CA THR A 22 -19.07 6.84 26.02
C THR A 22 -18.07 6.03 26.87
N THR A 23 -16.77 6.11 26.53
CA THR A 23 -15.65 6.50 27.43
C THR A 23 -14.39 6.70 26.56
N GLU A 24 -13.81 7.91 26.64
CA GLU A 24 -12.50 8.30 26.11
C GLU A 24 -11.35 7.65 26.89
N GLU A 25 -10.27 7.25 26.21
CA GLU A 25 -8.89 7.47 26.70
C GLU A 25 -7.93 7.69 25.51
N VAL A 26 -7.04 8.65 25.70
CA VAL A 26 -6.15 9.33 24.74
C VAL A 26 -4.82 8.57 24.58
N PRO A 27 -4.12 8.63 23.42
CA PRO A 27 -2.94 7.82 23.14
C PRO A 27 -1.61 8.47 23.60
N GLY A 28 -0.62 7.65 23.95
CA GLY A 28 0.72 8.12 24.32
C GLY A 28 1.82 7.05 24.24
N ASN A 29 2.73 7.25 23.27
CA ASN A 29 4.18 7.07 23.32
C ASN A 29 4.79 5.78 23.95
N GLY A 30 5.50 4.99 23.15
CA GLY A 30 6.29 3.85 23.61
C GLY A 30 7.47 3.54 22.69
N ILE A 31 8.56 4.27 22.88
CA ILE A 31 9.90 4.07 22.29
C ILE A 31 10.67 3.06 23.16
N GLN A 32 11.52 2.25 22.53
CA GLN A 32 12.66 1.49 23.10
C GLN A 32 12.36 0.36 24.11
N GLU A 33 12.29 -0.88 23.64
CA GLU A 33 12.82 -2.04 24.37
C GLU A 33 13.20 -3.16 23.37
N ALA A 34 14.45 -3.14 22.87
CA ALA A 34 15.02 -4.32 22.19
C ALA A 34 16.51 -4.57 22.53
N SER A 35 17.14 -3.69 23.33
CA SER A 35 18.58 -3.75 23.56
C SER A 35 19.02 -4.52 24.81
N HIS A 36 18.10 -5.08 25.61
CA HIS A 36 18.44 -5.67 26.91
C HIS A 36 18.56 -7.20 26.96
N LEU A 37 18.23 -7.94 25.88
CA LEU A 37 18.19 -9.41 25.95
C LEU A 37 19.51 -10.14 25.61
N LEU A 38 20.55 -9.44 25.12
CA LEU A 38 21.81 -10.10 24.74
C LEU A 38 22.89 -10.15 25.84
N SER A 39 22.69 -9.52 27.00
CA SER A 39 23.72 -9.46 28.05
C SER A 39 23.72 -10.64 29.03
N ARG A 40 22.75 -11.58 28.93
CA ARG A 40 22.58 -12.64 29.94
C ARG A 40 23.35 -13.94 29.67
N ALA A 41 24.09 -14.05 28.58
CA ALA A 41 24.78 -15.29 28.21
C ALA A 41 26.23 -15.41 28.69
N GLN A 42 26.75 -14.51 29.54
CA GLN A 42 28.19 -14.46 29.87
C GLN A 42 28.57 -14.61 31.36
N SER A 43 27.70 -15.11 32.24
CA SER A 43 28.07 -15.33 33.66
C SER A 43 27.57 -16.66 34.23
N LEU A 44 28.14 -17.78 33.81
CA LEU A 44 28.02 -19.02 34.58
C LEU A 44 29.10 -20.03 34.19
N GLU A 45 30.35 -19.81 34.62
CA GLU A 45 31.34 -20.87 34.91
C GLU A 45 32.66 -20.22 35.33
N ASN A 46 32.69 -19.69 36.55
CA ASN A 46 33.91 -19.34 37.29
C ASN A 46 33.59 -19.54 38.78
N ASN A 47 33.71 -20.79 39.22
CA ASN A 47 33.67 -21.30 40.59
C ASN A 47 34.13 -22.76 40.43
N VAL A 48 35.01 -23.35 41.22
CA VAL A 48 35.62 -23.02 42.50
C VAL A 48 36.54 -24.23 42.77
N GLU A 49 37.71 -23.98 43.38
CA GLU A 49 38.51 -24.82 44.30
C GLU A 49 38.66 -26.35 43.99
N GLY A 50 39.83 -26.98 44.08
CA GLY A 50 41.05 -26.69 44.81
C GLY A 50 41.78 -28.02 45.09
N ILE A 51 42.96 -27.89 45.71
CA ILE A 51 43.72 -28.92 46.46
C ILE A 51 44.57 -29.89 45.59
N GLU A 52 45.88 -29.69 45.42
CA GLU A 52 47.05 -29.87 46.32
C GLU A 52 47.66 -31.29 46.32
N LEU A 53 49.00 -31.31 46.23
CA LEU A 53 49.97 -32.32 46.72
C LEU A 53 49.98 -33.69 46.01
N ASP A 54 51.08 -34.42 45.85
CA ASP A 54 52.53 -34.20 45.96
C ASP A 54 53.16 -35.45 45.32
N GLY A 55 54.43 -35.38 44.94
CA GLY A 55 55.11 -36.42 44.19
C GLY A 55 55.31 -37.73 44.95
N VAL A 56 55.14 -38.86 44.25
CA VAL A 56 55.90 -40.09 44.51
C VAL A 56 56.32 -40.70 43.19
N PHE A 57 57.63 -40.70 42.98
CA PHE A 57 58.35 -41.40 41.93
C PHE A 57 58.56 -42.85 42.38
N VAL A 58 57.92 -43.83 41.75
CA VAL A 58 58.38 -45.24 41.76
C VAL A 58 58.12 -45.84 40.39
N ASP A 59 59.22 -46.13 39.71
CA ASP A 59 59.37 -46.93 38.51
C ASP A 59 59.01 -48.41 38.79
N HIS A 60 58.03 -48.99 38.08
CA HIS A 60 58.10 -50.36 37.57
C HIS A 60 56.91 -50.71 36.64
N ASN A 61 57.24 -51.05 35.40
CA ASN A 61 56.51 -51.87 34.42
C ASN A 61 55.15 -52.50 34.83
N ASP A 62 54.02 -51.97 34.33
CA ASP A 62 52.80 -52.76 34.04
C ASP A 62 51.88 -52.05 33.02
N PRO A 63 51.59 -52.62 31.83
CA PRO A 63 50.63 -52.06 30.88
C PRO A 63 49.19 -52.47 31.27
N SER A 64 48.52 -51.69 32.13
CA SER A 64 47.14 -51.99 32.56
C SER A 64 46.07 -51.46 31.57
N PRO A 65 45.04 -52.26 31.21
CA PRO A 65 44.20 -52.13 30.00
C PRO A 65 43.09 -51.05 30.01
N LYS A 66 43.12 -50.05 30.89
CA LYS A 66 41.99 -49.12 31.11
C LYS A 66 41.81 -48.05 30.03
N THR A 67 42.86 -47.71 29.27
CA THR A 67 42.79 -46.70 28.19
C THR A 67 42.04 -47.20 26.94
N SER A 68 41.83 -48.51 26.80
CA SER A 68 41.18 -49.10 25.61
C SER A 68 39.65 -48.97 25.61
N LYS A 69 39.01 -48.95 26.80
CA LYS A 69 37.54 -48.81 26.90
C LYS A 69 37.09 -47.39 26.57
N CYS A 70 37.77 -46.38 27.12
CA CYS A 70 37.47 -44.96 26.83
C CYS A 70 37.54 -44.67 25.32
N ARG A 71 38.51 -45.24 24.60
CA ARG A 71 38.65 -45.08 23.15
C ARG A 71 37.48 -45.67 22.35
N ARG A 72 36.85 -46.75 22.81
CA ARG A 72 35.69 -47.38 22.14
C ARG A 72 34.41 -46.56 22.35
N GLU A 73 34.17 -46.09 23.57
CA GLU A 73 33.02 -45.23 23.88
C GLU A 73 33.07 -43.91 23.11
N LEU A 74 34.25 -43.28 23.05
CA LEU A 74 34.43 -42.01 22.32
C LEU A 74 34.26 -42.20 20.80
N GLN A 75 34.62 -43.36 20.26
CA GLN A 75 34.36 -43.69 18.84
C GLN A 75 32.88 -43.95 18.56
N SER A 76 32.14 -44.54 19.51
CA SER A 76 30.69 -44.72 19.40
C SER A 76 29.98 -43.36 19.45
N LEU A 77 30.30 -42.52 20.43
CA LEU A 77 29.73 -41.18 20.54
C LEU A 77 30.07 -40.32 19.32
N LYS A 78 31.29 -40.41 18.80
CA LYS A 78 31.67 -39.67 17.58
C LYS A 78 30.88 -40.12 16.35
N LYS A 79 30.48 -41.41 16.26
CA LYS A 79 29.60 -41.89 15.19
C LYS A 79 28.18 -41.39 15.36
N ASP A 80 27.62 -41.47 16.56
CA ASP A 80 26.27 -40.97 16.85
C ASP A 80 26.15 -39.47 16.62
N LEU A 81 27.11 -38.68 17.11
CA LEU A 81 27.12 -37.25 16.86
C LEU A 81 27.26 -36.96 15.36
N ASN A 82 28.10 -37.69 14.63
CA ASN A 82 28.28 -37.48 13.20
C ASN A 82 26.99 -37.77 12.41
N GLU A 83 26.22 -38.78 12.80
CA GLU A 83 24.94 -39.07 12.14
C GLU A 83 23.89 -37.98 12.42
N VAL A 84 23.81 -37.51 13.67
CA VAL A 84 22.90 -36.42 14.07
C VAL A 84 23.32 -35.08 13.44
N VAL A 85 24.61 -34.73 13.42
CA VAL A 85 25.06 -33.48 12.78
C VAL A 85 24.95 -33.52 11.27
N VAL A 86 25.19 -34.66 10.60
CA VAL A 86 25.01 -34.77 9.15
C VAL A 86 23.53 -34.58 8.78
N TRP A 87 22.61 -35.12 9.57
CA TRP A 87 21.17 -34.92 9.33
C TRP A 87 20.74 -33.47 9.56
N LYS A 88 21.23 -32.85 10.64
CA LYS A 88 20.93 -31.44 10.96
C LYS A 88 21.54 -30.48 9.94
N ILE A 89 22.78 -30.70 9.50
CA ILE A 89 23.44 -29.91 8.44
C ILE A 89 22.69 -30.05 7.12
N ARG A 90 22.26 -31.27 6.74
CA ARG A 90 21.42 -31.47 5.55
C ARG A 90 20.11 -30.71 5.64
N LEU A 91 19.43 -30.71 6.80
CA LEU A 91 18.19 -29.95 7.01
C LEU A 91 18.41 -28.44 6.88
N TRP A 92 19.45 -27.90 7.53
CA TRP A 92 19.82 -26.49 7.41
C TRP A 92 20.16 -26.10 5.97
N MET A 93 20.84 -26.97 5.23
CA MET A 93 21.14 -26.74 3.81
C MET A 93 19.87 -26.67 2.95
N VAL A 94 18.89 -27.55 3.19
CA VAL A 94 17.58 -27.52 2.50
C VAL A 94 16.81 -26.24 2.84
N ILE A 95 16.79 -25.83 4.11
CA ILE A 95 16.13 -24.58 4.53
C ILE A 95 16.79 -23.38 3.85
N LEU A 96 18.13 -23.30 3.85
CA LEU A 96 18.87 -22.22 3.18
C LEU A 96 18.62 -22.19 1.67
N LEU A 97 18.50 -23.36 1.03
CA LEU A 97 18.16 -23.44 -0.39
C LEU A 97 16.76 -22.90 -0.68
N ILE A 98 15.77 -23.24 0.15
CA ILE A 98 14.40 -22.73 0.01
C ILE A 98 14.37 -21.22 0.20
N VAL A 99 15.02 -20.70 1.25
CA VAL A 99 15.11 -19.25 1.50
C VAL A 99 15.81 -18.55 0.34
N SER A 100 16.92 -19.12 -0.16
CA SER A 100 17.63 -18.59 -1.34
C SER A 100 16.73 -18.58 -2.58
N ALA A 101 15.92 -19.61 -2.80
CA ALA A 101 15.00 -19.66 -3.94
C ALA A 101 13.92 -18.57 -3.83
N ILE A 102 13.35 -18.36 -2.64
CA ILE A 102 12.37 -17.28 -2.41
C ILE A 102 12.99 -15.91 -2.68
N VAL A 103 14.20 -15.65 -2.19
CA VAL A 103 14.90 -14.38 -2.42
C VAL A 103 15.16 -14.17 -3.91
N VAL A 104 15.59 -15.20 -4.64
CA VAL A 104 15.80 -15.13 -6.09
C VAL A 104 14.50 -14.80 -6.81
N VAL A 105 13.39 -15.47 -6.47
CA VAL A 105 12.08 -15.20 -7.08
C VAL A 105 11.68 -13.74 -6.84
N ILE A 106 11.73 -13.25 -5.60
CA ILE A 106 11.41 -11.86 -5.27
C ILE A 106 12.30 -10.89 -6.04
N ALA A 107 13.61 -11.13 -6.08
CA ALA A 107 14.55 -10.28 -6.83
C ALA A 107 14.23 -10.26 -8.32
N THR A 108 13.95 -11.42 -8.93
CA THR A 108 13.57 -11.49 -10.34
C THR A 108 12.24 -10.77 -10.61
N THR A 109 11.25 -10.90 -9.72
CA THR A 109 9.98 -10.19 -9.84
C THR A 109 10.19 -8.69 -9.76
N VAL A 110 10.96 -8.19 -8.79
CA VAL A 110 11.26 -6.76 -8.68
C VAL A 110 12.01 -6.24 -9.90
N VAL A 111 13.00 -6.99 -10.41
CA VAL A 111 13.74 -6.60 -11.62
C VAL A 111 12.82 -6.57 -12.84
N VAL A 112 11.94 -7.56 -13.03
CA VAL A 112 10.97 -7.57 -14.13
C VAL A 112 10.02 -6.39 -14.00
N CYS A 113 9.43 -6.17 -12.82
CA CYS A 113 8.55 -5.01 -12.55
C CYS A 113 9.25 -3.65 -12.69
N ALA A 114 10.58 -3.59 -12.55
CA ALA A 114 11.34 -2.35 -12.70
C ALA A 114 11.85 -2.12 -14.13
N VAL A 115 11.93 -3.16 -14.96
CA VAL A 115 12.39 -3.09 -16.35
C VAL A 115 11.22 -2.95 -17.32
N GLU A 116 10.07 -3.54 -16.99
CA GLU A 116 8.83 -3.26 -17.71
C GLU A 116 8.41 -1.84 -17.31
N ASP A 117 8.88 -0.86 -18.09
CA ASP A 117 8.21 0.43 -18.18
C ASP A 117 6.74 0.11 -18.44
N ASP A 118 5.89 0.48 -17.48
CA ASP A 118 4.46 0.23 -17.61
C ASP A 118 4.03 0.89 -18.92
N VAL A 119 3.60 0.07 -19.88
CA VAL A 119 3.15 0.55 -21.20
C VAL A 119 2.01 1.54 -21.01
N ASP A 120 1.28 1.44 -19.88
CA ASP A 120 0.23 2.37 -19.51
C ASP A 120 0.77 3.74 -19.04
N GLU A 121 2.02 3.86 -18.60
CA GLU A 121 2.64 5.15 -18.22
C GLU A 121 3.05 5.98 -19.45
N THR A 122 3.42 5.33 -20.56
CA THR A 122 3.85 6.03 -21.79
C THR A 122 2.71 6.09 -22.80
N TYR A 123 1.76 7.01 -22.58
CA TYR A 123 0.67 7.26 -23.54
C TYR A 123 1.01 8.41 -24.50
N ASP A 124 0.73 8.22 -25.78
CA ASP A 124 0.85 9.27 -26.77
C ASP A 124 -0.41 10.13 -26.77
N ARG A 125 -0.36 11.29 -26.11
CA ARG A 125 -1.47 12.26 -26.05
C ARG A 125 -1.91 12.72 -27.45
N SER A 126 -1.06 12.60 -28.47
CA SER A 126 -1.43 12.95 -29.85
C SER A 126 -2.42 11.95 -30.49
N SER A 127 -2.54 10.73 -29.94
CA SER A 127 -3.53 9.75 -30.38
C SER A 127 -4.95 10.05 -29.90
N PHE A 128 -5.11 10.97 -28.94
CA PHE A 128 -6.41 11.30 -28.35
C PHE A 128 -7.09 12.38 -29.20
N VAL A 129 -7.85 11.92 -30.19
CA VAL A 129 -8.47 12.78 -31.22
C VAL A 129 -9.97 12.96 -31.06
N VAL A 130 -10.63 12.14 -30.24
CA VAL A 130 -12.09 12.18 -30.07
C VAL A 130 -12.44 13.07 -28.87
N PRO A 131 -13.10 14.23 -29.07
CA PRO A 131 -13.52 15.07 -27.96
C PRO A 131 -14.76 14.48 -27.27
N ARG A 132 -14.76 14.53 -25.94
CA ARG A 132 -15.93 14.27 -25.11
C ARG A 132 -16.20 15.48 -24.23
N LEU A 133 -17.38 16.05 -24.37
CA LEU A 133 -17.75 17.28 -23.71
C LEU A 133 -18.74 17.02 -22.58
N PHE A 134 -18.57 17.75 -21.49
CA PHE A 134 -19.52 17.78 -20.38
C PHE A 134 -19.88 19.22 -20.07
N ARG A 135 -21.16 19.50 -19.90
CA ARG A 135 -21.63 20.81 -19.44
C ARG A 135 -22.23 20.67 -18.07
N GLY A 136 -22.07 21.68 -17.24
CA GLY A 136 -22.65 21.67 -15.92
C GLY A 136 -22.83 23.07 -15.34
N ASN A 137 -23.37 23.08 -14.14
CA ASN A 137 -23.45 24.28 -13.33
C ASN A 137 -23.30 23.95 -11.84
N PHE A 138 -22.87 24.95 -11.07
CA PHE A 138 -22.85 24.92 -9.62
C PHE A 138 -23.04 26.33 -9.06
N THR A 139 -23.52 26.39 -7.84
CA THR A 139 -23.89 27.61 -7.12
C THR A 139 -22.87 27.89 -6.02
N LEU A 140 -22.45 29.14 -5.93
CA LEU A 140 -21.53 29.62 -4.89
C LEU A 140 -22.31 30.10 -3.67
N GLU A 141 -21.78 29.85 -2.47
CA GLU A 141 -22.45 30.22 -1.22
C GLU A 141 -22.36 31.73 -0.95
N SER A 142 -21.27 32.38 -1.34
CA SER A 142 -21.02 33.81 -1.08
C SER A 142 -20.93 34.63 -2.37
N SER A 143 -22.07 35.01 -2.91
CA SER A 143 -22.15 35.89 -4.09
C SER A 143 -22.24 37.37 -3.69
N SER A 144 -21.13 37.96 -3.26
CA SER A 144 -21.01 39.42 -3.12
C SER A 144 -19.73 39.90 -3.77
N SER A 145 -19.67 39.84 -5.10
CA SER A 145 -18.47 40.20 -5.84
C SER A 145 -18.85 41.11 -7.01
N SER A 146 -18.19 42.28 -7.07
CA SER A 146 -18.35 43.26 -8.15
C SER A 146 -17.87 42.67 -9.48
N ALA A 147 -18.19 43.28 -10.62
CA ALA A 147 -17.81 42.70 -11.93
C ALA A 147 -16.29 42.44 -12.07
N LEU A 148 -15.43 43.25 -11.42
CA LEU A 148 -13.98 43.01 -11.38
C LEU A 148 -13.63 41.76 -10.57
N ASP A 149 -14.34 41.55 -9.46
CA ASP A 149 -14.15 40.37 -8.63
C ASP A 149 -14.67 39.11 -9.34
N GLN A 150 -15.69 39.22 -10.21
CA GLN A 150 -16.21 38.07 -10.97
C GLN A 150 -15.20 37.50 -11.97
N GLN A 151 -14.43 38.35 -12.65
CA GLN A 151 -13.42 37.86 -13.59
C GLN A 151 -12.28 37.15 -12.85
N MET A 152 -11.81 37.71 -11.74
CA MET A 152 -10.80 37.09 -10.89
C MET A 152 -11.29 35.76 -10.31
N LEU A 153 -12.54 35.72 -9.88
CA LEU A 153 -13.19 34.53 -9.34
C LEU A 153 -13.35 33.45 -10.42
N MET A 154 -13.68 33.81 -11.65
CA MET A 154 -13.76 32.89 -12.79
C MET A 154 -12.40 32.24 -13.08
N GLU A 155 -11.32 33.03 -13.09
CA GLU A 155 -9.96 32.50 -13.29
C GLU A 155 -9.52 31.59 -12.14
N GLN A 156 -9.80 31.97 -10.90
CA GLN A 156 -9.51 31.14 -9.73
C GLN A 156 -10.23 29.78 -9.81
N LEU A 157 -11.52 29.81 -10.14
CA LEU A 157 -12.35 28.62 -10.27
C LEU A 157 -11.92 27.77 -11.48
N LYS A 158 -11.50 28.41 -12.59
CA LYS A 158 -10.95 27.72 -13.75
C LYS A 158 -9.68 26.96 -13.35
N GLN A 159 -8.77 27.62 -12.65
CA GLN A 159 -7.53 27.03 -12.17
C GLN A 159 -7.79 25.88 -11.19
N GLU A 160 -8.76 26.04 -10.29
CA GLU A 160 -9.15 25.02 -9.34
C GLU A 160 -9.72 23.77 -10.03
N VAL A 161 -10.71 23.93 -10.91
CA VAL A 161 -11.29 22.80 -11.65
C VAL A 161 -10.23 22.11 -12.53
N THR A 162 -9.34 22.91 -13.14
CA THR A 162 -8.19 22.38 -13.89
C THR A 162 -7.28 21.54 -13.00
N ALA A 163 -6.97 22.01 -11.78
CA ALA A 163 -6.13 21.29 -10.82
C ALA A 163 -6.77 19.97 -10.36
N VAL A 164 -8.09 19.97 -10.14
CA VAL A 164 -8.85 18.75 -9.77
C VAL A 164 -8.72 17.67 -10.82
N TYR A 165 -8.96 17.98 -12.10
CA TYR A 165 -8.88 16.97 -13.16
C TYR A 165 -7.45 16.58 -13.51
N ASN A 166 -6.48 17.50 -13.43
CA ASN A 166 -5.07 17.18 -13.65
C ASN A 166 -4.43 16.39 -12.49
N SER A 167 -4.99 16.42 -11.29
CA SER A 167 -4.51 15.59 -10.16
C SER A 167 -5.26 14.27 -10.02
N SER A 168 -6.30 14.04 -10.83
CA SER A 168 -7.10 12.84 -10.78
C SER A 168 -6.42 11.70 -11.53
N ALA A 169 -6.00 10.66 -10.81
CA ALA A 169 -5.30 9.50 -11.37
C ALA A 169 -6.04 8.82 -12.55
N ALA A 170 -7.37 8.89 -12.59
CA ALA A 170 -8.18 8.28 -13.65
C ALA A 170 -8.50 9.22 -14.81
N LEU A 171 -8.46 10.54 -14.61
CA LEU A 171 -8.97 11.53 -15.57
C LEU A 171 -7.88 12.43 -16.15
N GLU A 172 -6.74 12.57 -15.48
CA GLU A 172 -5.61 13.43 -15.89
C GLU A 172 -5.21 13.19 -17.35
N ARG A 173 -5.09 11.91 -17.73
CA ARG A 173 -4.65 11.49 -19.07
C ARG A 173 -5.58 12.00 -20.18
N TYR A 174 -6.87 12.14 -19.88
CA TYR A 174 -7.90 12.50 -20.85
C TYR A 174 -8.32 13.96 -20.76
N PHE A 175 -8.06 14.64 -19.65
CA PHE A 175 -8.47 16.03 -19.48
C PHE A 175 -7.73 16.95 -20.46
N SER A 176 -8.46 17.92 -21.04
CA SER A 176 -7.91 18.86 -22.01
C SER A 176 -8.05 20.30 -21.54
N ASP A 177 -9.26 20.77 -21.31
CA ASP A 177 -9.52 22.14 -20.87
C ASP A 177 -10.85 22.25 -20.11
N VAL A 178 -11.00 23.35 -19.39
CA VAL A 178 -12.25 23.79 -18.77
C VAL A 178 -12.55 25.23 -19.17
N THR A 179 -13.78 25.46 -19.58
CA THR A 179 -14.31 26.80 -19.83
C THR A 179 -15.37 27.11 -18.78
N ILE A 180 -15.22 28.24 -18.10
CA ILE A 180 -16.23 28.75 -17.16
C ILE A 180 -16.87 29.98 -17.80
N SER A 181 -18.19 29.96 -17.91
CA SER A 181 -18.99 31.07 -18.40
C SER A 181 -19.37 32.01 -17.25
N SER A 182 -19.87 33.20 -17.59
CA SER A 182 -20.30 34.22 -16.63
C SER A 182 -21.27 33.68 -15.57
N PHE A 183 -21.22 34.26 -14.38
CA PHE A 183 -22.13 33.96 -13.28
C PHE A 183 -23.51 34.53 -13.53
N GLN A 184 -24.54 33.70 -13.37
CA GLN A 184 -25.93 34.13 -13.29
C GLN A 184 -26.43 33.92 -11.87
N ASP A 185 -26.64 35.01 -11.13
CA ASP A 185 -27.18 34.97 -9.76
C ASP A 185 -26.48 33.95 -8.85
N SER A 186 -25.14 33.98 -8.78
CA SER A 186 -24.25 33.03 -8.06
C SER A 186 -24.02 31.65 -8.69
N THR A 187 -24.71 31.35 -9.81
CA THR A 187 -24.54 30.08 -10.52
C THR A 187 -23.54 30.24 -11.66
N ALA A 188 -22.41 29.52 -11.59
CA ALA A 188 -21.46 29.39 -12.70
C ALA A 188 -21.90 28.27 -13.63
N GLN A 189 -21.80 28.51 -14.94
CA GLN A 189 -21.89 27.45 -15.95
C GLN A 189 -20.49 27.09 -16.40
N PHE A 190 -20.23 25.81 -16.61
CA PHE A 190 -18.92 25.33 -17.04
C PHE A 190 -19.03 24.25 -18.11
N GLU A 191 -17.99 24.14 -18.92
CA GLU A 191 -17.80 23.11 -19.93
C GLU A 191 -16.44 22.44 -19.71
N LEU A 192 -16.42 21.12 -19.71
CA LEU A 192 -15.22 20.30 -19.60
C LEU A 192 -14.97 19.60 -20.92
N GLN A 193 -13.73 19.64 -21.38
CA GLN A 193 -13.29 18.93 -22.56
C GLN A 193 -12.33 17.81 -22.16
N PHE A 194 -12.68 16.59 -22.57
CA PHE A 194 -11.81 15.43 -22.50
C PHE A 194 -11.47 14.96 -23.91
N MET A 195 -10.26 14.45 -24.11
CA MET A 195 -9.79 13.87 -25.36
C MET A 195 -9.52 12.38 -25.13
N MET A 196 -10.07 11.55 -26.00
CA MET A 196 -9.94 10.09 -25.90
C MET A 196 -9.49 9.45 -27.22
N PRO A 197 -8.85 8.27 -27.17
CA PRO A 197 -8.52 7.52 -28.37
C PRO A 197 -9.79 7.00 -29.06
N PRO A 198 -9.76 6.82 -30.41
CA PRO A 198 -10.90 6.31 -31.16
C PRO A 198 -11.30 4.89 -30.70
N GLU A 199 -12.58 4.54 -30.83
CA GLU A 199 -13.13 3.19 -30.58
C GLU A 199 -13.12 2.69 -29.13
N ASN A 200 -13.13 3.57 -28.13
CA ASN A 200 -13.12 3.17 -26.71
C ASN A 200 -14.48 3.37 -26.01
N GLU A 201 -15.49 2.54 -26.33
CA GLU A 201 -16.80 2.58 -25.65
C GLU A 201 -16.70 2.27 -24.15
N GLU A 202 -15.80 1.37 -23.76
CA GLU A 202 -15.55 1.02 -22.35
C GLU A 202 -15.01 2.21 -21.58
N LEU A 203 -14.10 2.99 -22.18
CA LEU A 203 -13.58 4.21 -21.56
C LEU A 203 -14.70 5.21 -21.29
N VAL A 204 -15.63 5.39 -22.22
CA VAL A 204 -16.81 6.25 -22.02
C VAL A 204 -17.71 5.73 -20.89
N ARG A 205 -17.89 4.41 -20.81
CA ARG A 205 -18.79 3.80 -19.81
C ARG A 205 -18.20 3.81 -18.40
N TYR A 206 -16.92 3.54 -18.25
CA TYR A 206 -16.29 3.28 -16.95
C TYR A 206 -15.40 4.42 -16.44
N THR A 207 -14.81 5.24 -17.32
CA THR A 207 -13.88 6.30 -16.93
C THR A 207 -14.47 7.68 -17.23
N LEU A 208 -14.87 7.94 -18.47
CA LEU A 208 -15.46 9.20 -18.94
C LEU A 208 -16.99 9.16 -18.88
N SER A 209 -17.54 8.59 -17.82
CA SER A 209 -18.98 8.64 -17.58
C SER A 209 -19.34 9.90 -16.80
N VAL A 210 -20.55 10.43 -17.01
CA VAL A 210 -21.05 11.60 -16.26
C VAL A 210 -20.93 11.37 -14.75
N LYS A 211 -21.16 10.13 -14.27
CA LYS A 211 -21.07 9.78 -12.85
C LYS A 211 -19.65 9.93 -12.29
N ILE A 212 -18.64 9.48 -13.03
CA ILE A 212 -17.24 9.54 -12.59
C ILE A 212 -16.73 10.97 -12.64
N VAL A 213 -16.92 11.65 -13.78
CA VAL A 213 -16.49 13.05 -13.97
C VAL A 213 -17.14 13.96 -12.93
N LYS A 214 -18.47 13.85 -12.75
CA LYS A 214 -19.19 14.59 -11.70
C LYS A 214 -18.68 14.22 -10.31
N GLY A 215 -18.47 12.94 -10.03
CA GLY A 215 -18.05 12.44 -8.72
C GLY A 215 -16.72 13.02 -8.26
N VAL A 216 -15.72 13.09 -9.15
CA VAL A 216 -14.41 13.67 -8.86
C VAL A 216 -14.54 15.16 -8.46
N LEU A 217 -15.28 15.94 -9.25
CA LEU A 217 -15.48 17.36 -8.96
C LEU A 217 -16.33 17.58 -7.71
N GLN A 218 -17.35 16.75 -7.50
CA GLN A 218 -18.21 16.84 -6.33
C GLN A 218 -17.44 16.53 -5.04
N GLN A 219 -16.54 15.53 -5.08
CA GLN A 219 -15.68 15.21 -3.94
C GLN A 219 -14.79 16.40 -3.60
N HIS A 220 -14.16 17.04 -4.59
CA HIS A 220 -13.37 18.25 -4.37
C HIS A 220 -14.16 19.35 -3.64
N PHE A 221 -15.40 19.62 -4.09
CA PHE A 221 -16.24 20.61 -3.41
C PHE A 221 -16.64 20.23 -1.98
N TYR A 222 -16.74 18.93 -1.66
CA TYR A 222 -16.96 18.50 -0.28
C TYR A 222 -15.71 18.63 0.60
N ASP A 223 -14.54 18.41 0.00
CA ASP A 223 -13.25 18.45 0.69
C ASP A 223 -12.76 19.90 0.92
N GLN A 224 -13.35 20.88 0.21
CA GLN A 224 -13.12 22.31 0.48
C GLN A 224 -13.59 22.66 1.90
N ASP A 225 -12.63 22.95 2.78
CA ASP A 225 -12.91 23.53 4.09
C ASP A 225 -13.65 24.86 3.89
N SER A 226 -14.71 25.09 4.66
CA SER A 226 -15.55 26.31 4.63
C SER A 226 -14.81 27.61 5.00
N ARG A 227 -13.47 27.59 5.03
CA ARG A 227 -12.58 28.72 5.29
C ARG A 227 -12.12 29.40 4.01
N GLU A 228 -12.29 28.78 2.85
CA GLU A 228 -12.00 29.42 1.58
C GLU A 228 -13.09 30.45 1.26
N GLN A 229 -12.68 31.61 0.72
CA GLN A 229 -13.61 32.70 0.33
C GLN A 229 -14.56 32.29 -0.82
N LEU A 230 -14.41 31.07 -1.34
CA LEU A 230 -15.07 30.55 -2.51
C LEU A 230 -15.69 29.17 -2.22
N SER A 231 -16.59 29.08 -1.24
CA SER A 231 -17.30 27.81 -1.00
C SER A 231 -18.34 27.56 -2.09
N VAL A 232 -18.16 26.46 -2.83
CA VAL A 232 -19.16 25.95 -3.78
C VAL A 232 -20.11 25.02 -3.04
N ILE A 233 -21.43 25.15 -3.25
CA ILE A 233 -22.41 24.26 -2.66
C ILE A 233 -22.32 22.89 -3.37
N PRO A 234 -21.83 21.80 -2.73
CA PRO A 234 -21.50 20.58 -3.47
C PRO A 234 -22.74 19.88 -4.04
N THR A 235 -23.91 20.06 -3.41
CA THR A 235 -25.19 19.50 -3.85
C THR A 235 -25.78 20.25 -5.06
N SER A 236 -25.33 21.48 -5.32
CA SER A 236 -25.80 22.28 -6.46
C SER A 236 -25.23 21.79 -7.79
N LEU A 237 -24.16 20.98 -7.78
CA LEU A 237 -23.48 20.51 -8.97
C LEU A 237 -24.39 19.66 -9.86
N ARG A 238 -24.68 20.18 -11.07
CA ARG A 238 -25.30 19.43 -12.16
C ARG A 238 -24.29 19.29 -13.30
N MET A 239 -24.35 18.14 -13.98
CA MET A 239 -23.47 17.83 -15.10
C MET A 239 -24.18 16.88 -16.05
N GLU A 240 -24.01 17.11 -17.35
CA GLU A 240 -24.50 16.28 -18.44
C GLU A 240 -23.43 16.17 -19.54
N ALA A 241 -23.46 15.09 -20.31
CA ALA A 241 -22.61 14.94 -21.48
C ALA A 241 -23.36 15.43 -22.73
N PHE A 242 -22.65 16.03 -23.68
CA PHE A 242 -23.22 16.54 -24.93
C PHE A 242 -22.30 16.32 -26.13
#